data_AF-A0A1H9U380-F1
#
_entry.id   AF-A0A1H9U380-F1
#
_cell.length_a   1.000
_cell.length_b   1.000
_cell.length_c   1.000
_cell.angle_alpha   90.00
_cell.angle_beta   90.00
_cell.angle_gamma   90.00
#
_symmetry.space_group_name_H-M   'P 1'
#
loop_
_entity.id
_entity.type
_entity.pdbx_description
1 polymer ?
#
loop_
_entity_poly.entity_id
_entity_poly.type
_entity_poly.pdbx_seq_one_letter_code
_entity_poly.pdbx_strand_id
1 'polypeptide(L)'
;MSYVLEASYKHGAGVILLRTDDDIEGFLTELLNAGPDYQSATVYAVDESADEDPTHELVVGVDQASALGAVRFAGDDGEWFSKGEQINPDGVRYLYYGTAHEFPADSEVPLDVVRQALRELLANEGTRPEGLSWQAATELR
;
A
#
# COMPACT_ATOMS: atom_id res chain seq x y z
N MET A 1 9.46 2.15 -19.62
CA MET A 1 9.56 2.39 -18.16
C MET A 1 10.51 1.34 -17.64
N SER A 2 11.59 1.74 -16.96
CA SER A 2 12.50 0.82 -16.26
C SER A 2 12.01 0.48 -14.85
N TYR A 3 11.01 1.21 -14.35
CA TYR A 3 10.39 0.97 -13.06
C TYR A 3 9.40 -0.20 -13.07
N VAL A 4 9.44 -0.97 -12.00
CA VAL A 4 8.49 -2.05 -11.65
C VAL A 4 8.08 -1.89 -10.19
N LEU A 5 6.88 -2.34 -9.82
CA LEU A 5 6.54 -2.49 -8.41
C LEU A 5 6.94 -3.88 -7.91
N GLU A 6 7.70 -3.93 -6.83
CA GLU A 6 7.95 -5.16 -6.08
C GLU A 6 7.01 -5.21 -4.88
N ALA A 7 6.03 -6.11 -4.93
CA ALA A 7 5.06 -6.31 -3.86
C ALA A 7 5.37 -7.58 -3.04
N SER A 8 5.37 -7.46 -1.72
CA SER A 8 5.56 -8.57 -0.78
C SER A 8 4.43 -8.60 0.22
N TYR A 9 3.87 -9.79 0.48
CA TYR A 9 2.78 -9.95 1.46
C TYR A 9 2.77 -11.31 2.17
N LYS A 10 3.66 -12.23 1.78
CA LYS A 10 3.81 -13.58 2.35
C LYS A 10 5.27 -13.90 2.59
N HIS A 11 5.59 -14.48 3.74
CA HIS A 11 6.96 -14.91 4.04
C HIS A 11 7.43 -16.01 3.08
N GLY A 12 8.60 -15.82 2.46
CA GLY A 12 9.25 -16.82 1.61
C GLY A 12 8.62 -17.06 0.23
N ALA A 13 7.60 -16.27 -0.15
CA ALA A 13 6.93 -16.37 -1.45
C ALA A 13 7.67 -15.63 -2.60
N GLY A 14 8.68 -14.83 -2.26
CA GLY A 14 9.34 -13.92 -3.20
C GLY A 14 8.52 -12.64 -3.44
N VAL A 15 9.12 -11.71 -4.17
CA VAL A 15 8.45 -10.47 -4.60
C VAL A 15 7.55 -10.76 -5.81
N ILE A 16 6.37 -10.15 -5.85
CA ILE A 16 5.50 -10.11 -7.02
C ILE A 16 5.84 -8.84 -7.80
N LEU A 17 6.15 -9.00 -9.09
CA LEU A 17 6.49 -7.88 -9.97
C LEU A 17 5.22 -7.38 -10.66
N LEU A 18 4.87 -6.10 -10.44
CA LEU A 18 3.72 -5.45 -11.08
C LEU A 18 4.22 -4.42 -12.09
N ARG A 19 3.94 -4.66 -13.38
CA ARG A 19 4.43 -3.83 -14.49
C ARG A 19 3.31 -3.10 -15.20
N THR A 20 2.08 -3.55 -14.99
CA THR A 20 0.90 -3.09 -15.71
C THR A 20 -0.30 -2.95 -14.77
N ASP A 21 -1.33 -2.24 -15.25
CA ASP A 21 -2.60 -2.16 -14.55
C ASP A 21 -3.21 -3.56 -14.31
N ASP A 22 -3.07 -4.48 -15.27
CA ASP A 22 -3.56 -5.85 -15.13
C ASP A 22 -2.83 -6.62 -14.02
N ASP A 23 -1.51 -6.40 -13.86
CA ASP A 23 -0.75 -7.00 -12.75
C ASP A 23 -1.22 -6.45 -11.41
N ILE A 24 -1.48 -5.14 -11.32
CA ILE A 24 -1.99 -4.48 -10.11
C ILE A 24 -3.37 -5.02 -9.73
N GLU A 25 -4.28 -5.17 -10.71
CA GLU A 25 -5.61 -5.76 -10.47
C GLU A 25 -5.52 -7.22 -10.02
N GLY A 26 -4.66 -8.00 -10.67
CA GLY A 26 -4.41 -9.40 -10.32
C GLY A 26 -3.88 -9.53 -8.89
N PHE A 27 -2.90 -8.70 -8.53
CA PHE A 27 -2.32 -8.66 -7.20
C PHE A 27 -3.33 -8.26 -6.11
N LEU A 28 -4.11 -7.20 -6.32
CA LEU A 28 -5.14 -6.80 -5.34
C LEU A 28 -6.20 -7.88 -5.19
N THR A 29 -6.60 -8.53 -6.28
CA THR A 29 -7.51 -9.67 -6.24
C THR A 29 -6.90 -10.82 -5.44
N GLU A 30 -5.63 -11.14 -5.66
CA GLU A 30 -4.93 -12.18 -4.90
C GLU A 30 -4.86 -11.85 -3.40
N LEU A 31 -4.47 -10.62 -3.05
CA LEU A 31 -4.36 -10.16 -1.67
C LEU A 31 -5.72 -10.20 -0.95
N LEU A 32 -6.79 -9.73 -1.60
CA LEU A 32 -8.16 -9.81 -1.07
C LEU A 32 -8.61 -11.25 -0.78
N ASN A 33 -8.08 -12.24 -1.51
CA ASN A 33 -8.41 -13.65 -1.34
C ASN A 33 -7.35 -14.44 -0.53
N ALA A 34 -6.32 -13.78 0.02
CA ALA A 34 -5.20 -14.44 0.66
C ALA A 34 -5.52 -15.00 2.07
N GLY A 35 -6.61 -14.54 2.67
CA GLY A 35 -7.08 -14.96 4.00
C GLY A 35 -6.83 -13.91 5.09
N PRO A 36 -7.34 -14.14 6.30
CA PRO A 36 -7.41 -13.13 7.35
C PRO A 36 -6.04 -12.65 7.86
N ASP A 37 -5.00 -13.49 7.75
CA ASP A 37 -3.63 -13.12 8.19
C ASP A 37 -2.84 -12.33 7.14
N TYR A 38 -3.42 -12.12 5.96
CA TYR A 38 -2.76 -11.59 4.76
C TYR A 38 -3.61 -10.49 4.11
N GLN A 39 -3.78 -9.39 4.83
CA GLN A 39 -4.57 -8.23 4.41
C GLN A 39 -3.71 -7.03 4.05
N SER A 40 -2.39 -7.12 4.21
CA SER A 40 -1.47 -6.03 3.91
C SER A 40 -0.27 -6.50 3.11
N ALA A 41 0.30 -5.58 2.33
CA ALA A 41 1.50 -5.78 1.55
C ALA A 41 2.43 -4.56 1.62
N THR A 42 3.73 -4.81 1.55
CA THR A 42 4.74 -3.79 1.29
C THR A 42 5.01 -3.75 -0.21
N VAL A 43 5.18 -2.55 -0.75
CA VAL A 43 5.34 -2.30 -2.18
C VAL A 43 6.41 -1.23 -2.39
N TYR A 44 7.36 -1.53 -3.27
CA TYR A 44 8.45 -0.63 -3.63
C TYR A 44 8.44 -0.39 -5.13
N ALA A 45 8.65 0.85 -5.60
CA ALA A 45 8.96 1.10 -7.00
C ALA A 45 10.48 1.02 -7.21
N VAL A 46 10.91 0.05 -8.01
CA VAL A 46 12.33 -0.26 -8.24
C VAL A 46 12.69 0.06 -9.68
N ASP A 47 13.76 0.82 -9.89
CA ASP A 47 14.36 1.03 -11.22
C ASP A 47 15.27 -0.15 -11.57
N GLU A 48 14.83 -1.03 -12.46
CA GLU A 48 15.60 -2.21 -12.88
C GLU A 48 16.88 -1.85 -13.67
N SER A 49 17.07 -0.58 -14.03
CA SER A 49 18.27 -0.09 -14.70
C SER A 49 19.33 0.49 -13.75
N ALA A 50 18.97 0.68 -12.47
CA ALA A 50 19.85 1.17 -11.43
C ALA A 50 20.24 0.07 -10.44
N ASP A 51 21.39 0.24 -9.78
CA ASP A 51 21.86 -0.62 -8.69
C ASP A 51 21.72 0.14 -7.35
N GLU A 52 20.55 0.73 -7.15
CA GLU A 52 20.20 1.53 -5.97
C GLU A 52 18.90 0.99 -5.37
N ASP A 53 18.88 0.81 -4.05
CA ASP A 53 17.68 0.42 -3.32
C ASP A 53 16.68 1.60 -3.30
N PRO A 54 15.36 1.33 -3.41
CA PRO A 54 14.33 2.36 -3.30
C PRO A 54 14.38 3.05 -1.93
N THR A 55 14.32 4.38 -1.91
CA THR A 55 14.34 5.19 -0.68
C THR A 55 12.96 5.36 -0.04
N HIS A 56 11.94 4.73 -0.61
CA HIS A 56 10.54 4.85 -0.18
C HIS A 56 9.92 3.47 0.03
N GLU A 57 8.86 3.40 0.82
CA GLU A 57 8.04 2.21 1.01
C GLU A 57 6.56 2.62 0.94
N LEU A 58 5.78 1.92 0.12
CA LEU A 58 4.32 1.97 0.19
C LEU A 58 3.81 0.73 0.92
N VAL A 59 2.95 0.91 1.91
CA VAL A 59 2.18 -0.19 2.49
C VAL A 59 0.73 -0.02 2.12
N VAL A 60 0.13 -1.10 1.61
CA VAL A 60 -1.31 -1.17 1.35
C VAL A 60 -1.95 -2.14 2.33
N GLY A 61 -3.13 -1.78 2.81
CA GLY A 61 -4.05 -2.65 3.53
C GLY A 61 -5.35 -2.78 2.73
N VAL A 62 -5.94 -3.96 2.69
CA VAL A 62 -7.20 -4.23 1.98
C VAL A 62 -8.13 -5.10 2.82
N ASP A 63 -9.43 -4.79 2.80
CA ASP A 63 -10.47 -5.60 3.40
C ASP A 63 -11.62 -5.85 2.42
N GLN A 64 -11.89 -7.13 2.17
CA GLN A 64 -12.93 -7.54 1.24
C GLN A 64 -14.33 -7.29 1.81
N ALA A 65 -14.51 -7.39 3.13
CA ALA A 65 -15.83 -7.32 3.76
C ALA A 65 -16.42 -5.90 3.71
N SER A 66 -15.59 -4.90 3.98
CA SER A 66 -15.96 -3.48 3.94
C SER A 66 -15.76 -2.84 2.56
N ALA A 67 -15.02 -3.48 1.65
CA ALA A 67 -14.55 -2.89 0.40
C ALA A 67 -13.72 -1.61 0.61
N LEU A 68 -13.01 -1.54 1.74
CA LEU A 68 -12.10 -0.46 2.11
C LEU A 68 -10.66 -0.97 2.19
N GLY A 69 -9.74 -0.02 2.18
CA GLY A 69 -8.32 -0.27 2.41
C GLY A 69 -7.65 0.97 2.98
N ALA A 70 -6.35 0.90 3.19
CA ALA A 70 -5.55 2.05 3.60
C ALA A 70 -4.19 2.04 2.92
N VAL A 71 -3.56 3.20 2.81
CA VAL A 71 -2.25 3.38 2.20
C VAL A 71 -1.35 4.12 3.18
N ARG A 72 -0.14 3.63 3.35
CA ARG A 72 0.96 4.33 4.02
C ARG A 72 2.06 4.55 3.00
N PHE A 73 2.65 5.72 3.00
CA PHE A 73 3.86 6.01 2.25
C PHE A 73 4.91 6.51 3.22
N ALA A 74 6.09 5.91 3.19
CA ALA A 74 7.27 6.40 3.89
C ALA A 74 8.34 6.73 2.84
N GLY A 75 8.98 7.89 2.96
CA GLY A 75 10.06 8.31 2.09
C GLY A 75 10.92 9.39 2.76
N ASP A 76 11.78 10.05 1.99
CA ASP A 76 12.76 11.00 2.55
C ASP A 76 12.11 12.17 3.33
N ASP A 77 10.92 12.63 2.92
CA ASP A 77 10.23 13.76 3.58
C ASP A 77 9.38 13.33 4.81
N GLY A 78 9.40 12.03 5.19
CA GLY A 78 8.67 11.50 6.34
C GLY A 78 7.71 10.34 6.04
N GLU A 79 6.68 10.22 6.86
CA GLU A 79 5.65 9.17 6.75
C GLU A 79 4.26 9.79 6.70
N TRP A 80 3.44 9.26 5.78
CA TRP A 80 2.08 9.71 5.55
C TRP A 80 1.14 8.54 5.39
N PHE A 81 -0.10 8.75 5.81
CA PHE A 81 -1.18 7.79 5.71
C PHE A 81 -2.29 8.39 4.85
N SER A 82 -3.04 7.52 4.17
CA SER A 82 -4.28 7.93 3.51
C SER A 82 -5.20 8.63 4.50
N LYS A 83 -5.97 9.59 4.01
CA LYS A 83 -7.01 10.28 4.76
C LYS A 83 -8.37 9.98 4.15
N GLY A 84 -9.13 9.17 4.86
CA GLY A 84 -10.52 8.85 4.57
C GLY A 84 -11.50 9.90 5.09
N GLU A 85 -12.78 9.69 4.76
CA GLU A 85 -13.87 10.56 5.21
C GLU A 85 -14.49 10.12 6.54
N GLN A 86 -14.20 8.90 6.99
CA GLN A 86 -14.81 8.29 8.16
C GLN A 86 -13.76 7.98 9.22
N ILE A 87 -14.13 8.14 10.49
CA ILE A 87 -13.34 7.70 11.63
C ILE A 87 -13.83 6.32 12.04
N ASN A 88 -12.92 5.34 12.07
CA ASN A 88 -13.14 4.03 12.65
C ASN A 88 -12.75 4.06 14.15
N PRO A 89 -13.72 4.03 15.07
CA PRO A 89 -13.45 4.16 16.50
C PRO A 89 -12.67 2.98 17.09
N ASP A 90 -12.66 1.83 16.40
CA ASP A 90 -11.93 0.63 16.82
C ASP A 90 -10.47 0.62 16.31
N GLY A 91 -10.07 1.65 15.58
CA GLY A 91 -8.77 1.77 14.92
C GLY A 91 -8.73 1.05 13.58
N VAL A 92 -7.70 1.36 12.78
CA VAL A 92 -7.51 0.79 11.44
C VAL A 92 -6.23 -0.04 11.45
N ARG A 93 -6.36 -1.34 11.13
CA ARG A 93 -5.22 -2.25 11.04
C ARG A 93 -5.43 -3.31 9.98
N TYR A 94 -4.35 -3.69 9.32
CA TYR A 94 -4.33 -4.76 8.32
C TYR A 94 -3.19 -5.72 8.61
N LEU A 95 -3.45 -7.02 8.55
CA LEU A 95 -2.46 -8.03 8.92
C LEU A 95 -1.46 -8.30 7.78
N TYR A 96 -0.20 -8.05 8.05
CA TYR A 96 0.96 -8.47 7.29
C TYR A 96 1.55 -9.72 7.97
N TYR A 97 1.18 -10.90 7.48
CA TYR A 97 1.62 -12.17 8.06
C TYR A 97 1.31 -12.29 9.56
N GLY A 98 0.06 -11.98 9.92
CA GLY A 98 -0.41 -11.97 11.31
C GLY A 98 0.12 -10.81 12.17
N THR A 99 1.05 -10.01 11.65
CA THR A 99 1.51 -8.77 12.30
C THR A 99 0.67 -7.60 11.81
N ALA A 100 0.09 -6.82 12.71
CA ALA A 100 -0.72 -5.67 12.32
C ALA A 100 0.17 -4.52 11.80
N HIS A 101 -0.13 -4.04 10.61
CA HIS A 101 0.18 -2.66 10.23
C HIS A 101 -0.94 -1.77 10.75
N GLU A 102 -0.60 -0.83 11.63
CA GLU A 102 -1.53 0.13 12.22
C GLU A 102 -1.57 1.42 11.41
N PHE A 103 -2.76 2.00 11.32
CA PHE A 103 -3.03 3.24 10.61
C PHE A 103 -3.86 4.17 11.51
N PRO A 104 -3.79 5.51 11.32
CA PRO A 104 -4.71 6.43 11.95
C PRO A 104 -6.17 6.03 11.73
N ALA A 105 -7.03 6.29 12.73
CA ALA A 105 -8.43 5.88 12.76
C ALA A 105 -9.26 6.33 11.54
N ASP A 106 -8.83 7.38 10.83
CA ASP A 106 -9.48 7.90 9.64
C ASP A 106 -8.65 7.70 8.38
N SER A 107 -7.98 6.55 8.27
CA SER A 107 -7.17 6.21 7.09
C SER A 107 -7.90 5.38 6.03
N GLU A 108 -9.07 4.83 6.34
CA GLU A 108 -9.77 3.96 5.42
C GLU A 108 -10.32 4.72 4.20
N VAL A 109 -9.96 4.25 3.02
CA VAL A 109 -10.38 4.76 1.72
C VAL A 109 -10.99 3.63 0.89
N PRO A 110 -11.83 3.92 -0.12
CA PRO A 110 -12.33 2.89 -1.03
C PRO A 110 -11.19 2.13 -1.72
N LEU A 111 -11.37 0.83 -1.98
CA LEU A 111 -10.34 0.02 -2.66
C LEU A 111 -9.93 0.57 -4.04
N ASP A 112 -10.84 1.25 -4.74
CA ASP A 112 -10.52 1.93 -6.00
C ASP A 112 -9.45 3.00 -5.82
N VAL A 113 -9.39 3.66 -4.65
CA VAL A 113 -8.36 4.65 -4.31
C VAL A 113 -7.03 3.96 -4.00
N VAL A 114 -7.04 2.81 -3.31
CA VAL A 114 -5.82 2.00 -3.07
C VAL A 114 -5.21 1.55 -4.39
N ARG A 115 -6.06 1.07 -5.31
CA ARG A 115 -5.64 0.71 -6.67
C ARG A 115 -5.04 1.89 -7.41
N GLN A 116 -5.69 3.05 -7.38
CA GLN A 116 -5.18 4.26 -8.02
C GLN A 116 -3.81 4.66 -7.45
N ALA A 117 -3.61 4.52 -6.14
CA ALA A 117 -2.33 4.81 -5.49
C ALA A 117 -1.20 3.92 -6.04
N LEU A 118 -1.44 2.61 -6.24
CA LEU A 118 -0.46 1.70 -6.84
C LEU A 118 -0.12 2.08 -8.29
N ARG A 119 -1.15 2.44 -9.08
CA ARG A 119 -0.95 2.89 -10.46
C ARG A 119 -0.09 4.14 -10.53
N GLU A 120 -0.38 5.12 -9.68
CA GLU A 120 0.38 6.37 -9.60
C GLU A 120 1.81 6.14 -9.09
N LEU A 121 2.00 5.25 -8.11
CA LEU A 121 3.34 4.91 -7.64
C LEU A 121 4.21 4.36 -8.77
N LEU A 122 3.65 3.47 -9.60
CA LEU A 122 4.34 2.93 -10.78
C LEU A 122 4.59 4.01 -11.84
N ALA A 123 3.57 4.81 -12.16
CA ALA A 123 3.65 5.84 -13.19
C ALA A 123 4.60 7.00 -12.83
N ASN A 124 4.73 7.30 -11.53
CA ASN A 124 5.54 8.39 -11.01
C ASN A 124 6.87 7.92 -10.40
N GLU A 125 7.32 6.71 -10.76
CA GLU A 125 8.68 6.23 -10.47
C GLU A 125 8.99 6.24 -8.96
N GLY A 126 8.01 5.88 -8.13
CA GLY A 126 8.16 5.82 -6.67
C GLY A 126 7.82 7.09 -5.90
N THR A 127 7.44 8.16 -6.60
CA THR A 127 6.95 9.38 -5.95
C THR A 127 5.61 9.10 -5.25
N ARG A 128 5.38 9.71 -4.08
CA ARG A 128 4.13 9.57 -3.33
C ARG A 128 2.92 9.88 -4.23
N PRO A 129 1.92 8.98 -4.31
CA PRO A 129 0.71 9.20 -5.10
C PRO A 129 -0.03 10.49 -4.73
N GLU A 130 -0.69 11.13 -5.69
CA GLU A 130 -1.38 12.43 -5.54
C GLU A 130 -2.92 12.29 -5.58
N GLY A 131 -3.43 11.18 -6.10
CA GLY A 131 -4.86 10.88 -6.26
C GLY A 131 -5.63 10.60 -4.97
N LEU A 132 -5.00 10.79 -3.81
CA LEU A 132 -5.64 10.67 -2.50
C LEU A 132 -5.19 11.78 -1.54
N SER A 133 -5.99 12.01 -0.52
CA SER A 133 -5.63 12.89 0.59
C SER A 133 -4.68 12.18 1.54
N TRP A 134 -3.67 12.91 2.03
CA TRP A 134 -2.68 12.41 2.96
C TRP A 134 -2.76 13.13 4.30
N GLN A 135 -2.41 12.41 5.37
CA GLN A 135 -2.12 12.96 6.68
C GLN A 135 -0.72 12.51 7.11
N ALA A 136 0.06 13.42 7.69
CA ALA A 136 1.36 13.05 8.25
C ALA A 136 1.17 12.14 9.46
N ALA A 137 2.17 11.29 9.71
CA ALA A 137 2.33 10.61 10.99
C ALA A 137 2.36 11.65 12.11
N THR A 138 1.23 11.92 12.74
CA THR A 138 1.19 12.60 14.04
C THR A 138 1.34 11.50 15.08
N GLU A 139 2.10 11.75 16.16
CA GLU A 139 2.23 10.80 17.27
C GLU A 139 0.85 10.21 17.61
N LEU A 140 0.69 8.91 17.34
CA LEU A 140 -0.50 8.14 17.71
C LEU A 140 -0.63 8.29 19.24
N ARG A 141 -1.54 9.17 19.69
CA ARG A 141 -1.76 9.44 21.11
C ARG A 141 -2.78 8.48 21.71
#